data_AF-A0A7V1PWM3-F1
#
_entry.id   AF-A0A7V1PWM3-F1
#
_cell.length_a   1.000
_cell.length_b   1.000
_cell.length_c   1.000
_cell.angle_alpha   90.00
_cell.angle_beta   90.00
_cell.angle_gamma   90.00
#
_symmetry.space_group_name_H-M   'P 1'
#
loop_
_entity.id
_entity.type
_entity.pdbx_description
1 polymer ?
#
loop_
_entity_poly.entity_id
_entity_poly.type
_entity_poly.pdbx_seq_one_letter_code
_entity_poly.pdbx_strand_id
1 'polypeptide(L)'
;MKLQKKISRYFITVSLIIFILSSIASYFVLKNFVLDEVNETLIAEKNDLLLQLKKEKKLQNVLNNHTARLEIRIIENGEKVNEQFKDTLINIGEKGEGIPFRQLKLSEMIKGENYLIILRRSLIEREDL
;
A
#
# COMPACT_ATOMS: atom_id res chain seq x y z
N MET A 1 -23.78 -17.05 -48.53
CA MET A 1 -22.35 -17.05 -48.93
C MET A 1 -21.48 -17.64 -47.82
N LYS A 2 -20.81 -18.78 -48.07
CA LYS A 2 -19.98 -19.48 -47.06
C LYS A 2 -18.67 -18.75 -46.73
N LEU A 3 -18.17 -17.92 -47.64
CA LEU A 3 -16.90 -17.19 -47.51
C LEU A 3 -16.95 -16.06 -46.47
N GLN A 4 -18.02 -15.25 -46.48
CA GLN A 4 -18.24 -14.16 -45.51
C GLN A 4 -18.29 -14.67 -44.06
N LYS A 5 -18.96 -15.80 -43.81
CA LYS A 5 -19.01 -16.44 -42.49
C LYS A 5 -17.62 -16.90 -42.00
N LYS A 6 -16.76 -17.39 -42.91
CA LYS A 6 -15.41 -17.85 -42.57
C LYS A 6 -14.48 -16.69 -42.18
N ILE A 7 -14.53 -15.59 -42.93
CA ILE A 7 -13.76 -14.37 -42.65
C ILE A 7 -14.23 -13.72 -41.34
N SER A 8 -15.55 -13.60 -41.14
CA SER A 8 -16.12 -13.05 -39.91
C SER A 8 -15.72 -13.87 -38.68
N ARG A 9 -15.73 -15.21 -38.76
CA ARG A 9 -15.30 -16.08 -37.65
C ARG A 9 -13.82 -15.89 -37.30
N TYR A 10 -12.94 -15.75 -38.30
CA TYR A 10 -11.52 -15.49 -38.06
C TYR A 10 -11.32 -14.12 -37.40
N PHE A 11 -11.98 -13.09 -37.94
CA PHE A 11 -11.94 -11.73 -37.38
C PHE A 11 -12.38 -11.70 -35.92
N ILE A 12 -13.54 -12.30 -35.60
CA ILE A 12 -14.04 -12.39 -34.22
C ILE A 12 -13.05 -13.10 -33.31
N THR A 13 -12.46 -14.22 -33.76
CA THR A 13 -11.52 -15.00 -32.94
C THR A 13 -10.24 -14.20 -32.65
N VAL A 14 -9.69 -13.54 -33.66
CA VAL A 14 -8.48 -12.70 -33.51
C VAL A 14 -8.77 -11.49 -32.63
N SER A 15 -9.88 -10.78 -32.86
CA SER A 15 -10.29 -9.66 -32.01
C SER A 15 -10.49 -10.09 -30.56
N LEU A 16 -11.11 -11.25 -30.31
CA LEU A 16 -11.31 -11.77 -28.95
C LEU A 16 -9.96 -12.00 -28.24
N ILE A 17 -8.98 -12.58 -28.94
CA ILE A 17 -7.63 -12.78 -28.38
C ILE A 17 -6.99 -11.43 -28.04
N ILE A 18 -7.07 -10.45 -28.95
CA ILE A 18 -6.53 -9.11 -28.72
C ILE A 18 -7.20 -8.45 -27.52
N PHE A 19 -8.53 -8.56 -27.39
CA PHE A 19 -9.27 -8.01 -26.25
C PHE A 19 -8.85 -8.64 -24.92
N ILE A 20 -8.67 -9.96 -24.88
CA ILE A 20 -8.21 -10.67 -23.67
C ILE A 20 -6.80 -10.19 -23.29
N LEU A 21 -5.88 -10.15 -24.25
CA LEU A 21 -4.51 -9.69 -24.02
C LEU A 21 -4.47 -8.24 -23.56
N SER A 22 -5.25 -7.37 -24.19
CA SER A 22 -5.36 -5.96 -23.81
C SER A 22 -5.93 -5.81 -22.41
N SER A 23 -6.96 -6.56 -22.06
CA SER A 23 -7.57 -6.51 -20.71
C SER A 23 -6.56 -6.91 -19.63
N ILE A 24 -5.81 -7.99 -19.86
CA ILE A 24 -4.76 -8.44 -18.95
C ILE A 24 -3.68 -7.36 -18.80
N ALA A 25 -3.18 -6.82 -19.91
CA ALA A 25 -2.17 -5.76 -19.90
C ALA A 25 -2.67 -4.51 -19.14
N SER A 26 -3.89 -4.06 -19.44
CA SER A 26 -4.50 -2.91 -18.75
C SER A 26 -4.65 -3.14 -17.25
N TYR A 27 -5.01 -4.36 -16.82
CA TYR A 27 -5.08 -4.69 -15.40
C TYR A 27 -3.73 -4.49 -14.69
N PHE A 28 -2.63 -4.98 -15.27
CA PHE A 28 -1.30 -4.81 -14.67
C PHE A 28 -0.85 -3.35 -14.65
N VAL A 29 -1.11 -2.60 -15.72
CA VAL A 29 -0.79 -1.17 -15.77
C VAL A 29 -1.53 -0.41 -14.67
N LEU A 30 -2.83 -0.62 -14.56
CA LEU A 30 -3.64 0.05 -13.55
C LEU A 30 -3.24 -0.37 -12.13
N LYS A 31 -3.01 -1.67 -11.90
CA LYS A 31 -2.55 -2.18 -10.62
C LYS A 31 -1.23 -1.53 -10.18
N ASN A 32 -0.25 -1.44 -11.08
CA ASN A 32 1.04 -0.84 -10.76
C ASN A 32 0.88 0.66 -10.49
N PHE A 33 0.11 1.37 -11.31
CA PHE A 33 -0.16 2.79 -11.11
C PHE A 33 -0.77 3.09 -9.73
N VAL A 34 -1.78 2.32 -9.32
CA VAL A 34 -2.40 2.46 -7.99
C VAL A 34 -1.40 2.14 -6.87
N LEU A 35 -0.60 1.07 -7.02
CA LEU A 35 0.40 0.72 -6.01
C LEU A 35 1.49 1.77 -5.86
N ASP A 36 1.93 2.38 -6.96
CA ASP A 36 2.92 3.44 -6.96
C ASP A 36 2.37 4.69 -6.28
N GLU A 37 1.13 5.09 -6.58
CA GLU A 37 0.44 6.20 -5.90
C GLU A 37 0.34 5.98 -4.39
N VAL A 38 -0.03 4.76 -3.96
CA VAL A 38 -0.10 4.41 -2.54
C VAL A 38 1.29 4.45 -1.88
N ASN A 39 2.34 3.98 -2.57
CA ASN A 39 3.71 4.03 -2.06
C ASN A 39 4.19 5.48 -1.88
N GLU A 40 3.99 6.33 -2.89
CA GLU A 40 4.35 7.76 -2.83
C GLU A 40 3.62 8.46 -1.68
N THR A 41 2.34 8.15 -1.51
CA THR A 41 1.56 8.72 -0.41
C THR A 41 2.09 8.28 0.96
N LEU A 42 2.45 7.00 1.12
CA LEU A 42 3.09 6.50 2.35
C LEU A 42 4.45 7.17 2.60
N ILE A 43 5.22 7.46 1.56
CA ILE A 43 6.50 8.19 1.66
C ILE A 43 6.25 9.63 2.13
N ALA A 44 5.25 10.31 1.57
CA ALA A 44 4.87 11.65 1.98
C ALA A 44 4.45 11.69 3.45
N GLU A 45 3.54 10.80 3.87
CA GLU A 45 3.12 10.67 5.27
C GLU A 45 4.29 10.37 6.21
N LYS A 46 5.21 9.48 5.81
CA LYS A 46 6.46 9.21 6.54
C LYS A 46 7.26 10.50 6.74
N ASN A 47 7.51 11.24 5.66
CA ASN A 47 8.32 12.46 5.72
C ASN A 47 7.68 13.50 6.66
N ASP A 48 6.36 13.67 6.57
CA ASP A 48 5.62 14.59 7.44
C ASP A 48 5.69 14.17 8.90
N LEU A 49 5.52 12.88 9.20
CA LEU A 49 5.66 12.35 10.55
C LEU A 49 7.07 12.53 11.11
N LEU A 50 8.11 12.25 10.31
CA LEU A 50 9.49 12.45 10.74
C LEU A 50 9.78 13.93 11.03
N LEU A 51 9.23 14.86 10.25
CA LEU A 51 9.35 16.29 10.51
C LEU A 51 8.63 16.68 11.81
N GLN A 52 7.44 16.14 12.07
CA GLN A 52 6.69 16.38 13.31
C GLN A 52 7.47 15.85 14.53
N LEU A 53 7.94 14.60 14.47
CA LEU A 53 8.72 13.97 15.55
C LEU A 53 10.02 14.71 15.86
N LYS A 54 10.69 15.27 14.83
CA LYS A 54 11.90 16.09 15.02
C LYS A 54 11.60 17.45 15.67
N LYS A 55 10.47 18.08 15.34
CA LYS A 55 10.08 19.40 15.86
C LYS A 55 9.47 19.35 17.27
N GLU A 56 8.71 18.31 17.58
CA GLU A 56 7.92 18.25 18.80
C GLU A 56 8.80 17.95 20.02
N LYS A 57 8.67 18.72 21.11
CA LYS A 57 9.50 18.53 22.30
C LYS A 57 9.12 17.28 23.11
N LYS A 58 7.85 16.84 23.06
CA LYS A 58 7.33 15.68 23.81
C LYS A 58 6.87 14.58 22.86
N LEU A 59 7.76 13.65 22.53
CA LEU A 59 7.46 12.50 21.66
C LEU A 59 6.37 11.57 22.23
N GLN A 60 6.16 11.60 23.55
CA GLN A 60 5.23 10.71 24.26
C GLN A 60 3.78 10.81 23.79
N ASN A 61 3.33 11.98 23.30
CA ASN A 61 1.96 12.13 22.81
C ASN A 61 1.74 11.42 21.47
N VAL A 62 2.78 11.35 20.62
CA VAL A 62 2.73 10.68 19.32
C VAL A 62 2.95 9.17 19.47
N LEU A 63 3.80 8.76 20.42
CA LEU A 63 4.12 7.36 20.70
C LEU A 63 2.92 6.53 21.17
N ASN A 64 1.96 7.15 21.86
CA ASN A 64 0.79 6.44 22.35
C ASN A 64 -0.30 6.22 21.28
N ASN A 65 -0.11 6.74 20.07
CA ASN A 65 -1.10 6.63 19.00
C ASN A 65 -0.90 5.36 18.17
N HIS A 66 -1.22 4.22 18.79
CA HIS A 66 -1.25 2.92 18.10
C HIS A 66 -2.62 2.72 17.45
N THR A 67 -2.65 2.82 16.13
CA THR A 67 -3.85 2.54 15.33
C THR A 67 -3.53 1.49 14.28
N ALA A 68 -4.56 0.97 13.61
CA ALA A 68 -4.36 0.12 12.44
C ALA A 68 -3.51 0.82 11.36
N ARG A 69 -3.53 2.16 11.28
CA ARG A 69 -2.82 2.97 10.29
C ARG A 69 -1.39 3.34 10.69
N LEU A 70 -1.11 3.53 11.98
CA LEU A 70 0.19 3.99 12.47
C LEU A 70 0.60 3.23 13.73
N GLU A 71 1.86 2.80 13.76
CA GLU A 71 2.45 2.17 14.92
C GLU A 71 3.90 2.61 15.07
N ILE A 72 4.25 3.11 16.25
CA ILE A 72 5.60 3.59 16.57
C ILE A 72 6.04 2.89 17.85
N ARG A 73 7.18 2.19 17.82
CA ARG A 73 7.73 1.49 18.99
C ARG A 73 9.22 1.79 19.15
N ILE A 74 9.72 1.79 20.38
CA ILE A 74 11.15 1.87 20.65
C ILE A 74 11.77 0.49 20.43
N ILE A 75 12.95 0.44 19.82
CA ILE A 75 13.73 -0.79 19.61
C ILE A 75 15.11 -0.66 20.26
N GLU A 76 15.36 -1.50 21.27
CA GLU A 76 16.55 -1.43 22.13
C GLU A 76 17.85 -1.81 21.40
N ASN A 77 17.78 -2.73 20.42
CA ASN A 77 18.98 -3.34 19.83
C ASN A 77 19.62 -2.54 18.69
N GLY A 78 19.23 -1.28 18.46
CA GLY A 78 19.82 -0.47 17.39
C GLY A 78 19.64 -1.06 15.98
N GLU A 79 18.73 -2.02 15.82
CA GLU A 79 18.53 -2.75 14.57
C GLU A 79 18.03 -1.77 13.50
N LYS A 80 18.83 -1.59 12.45
CA LYS A 80 18.46 -0.73 11.33
C LYS A 80 17.57 -1.50 10.37
N VAL A 81 16.28 -1.19 10.40
CA VAL A 81 15.31 -1.65 9.42
C VAL A 81 15.28 -0.64 8.28
N ASN A 82 15.85 -1.05 7.15
CA ASN A 82 15.72 -0.29 5.90
C ASN A 82 14.25 -0.15 5.51
N GLU A 83 13.94 0.93 4.79
CA GLU A 83 12.61 1.19 4.26
C GLU A 83 12.13 0.01 3.41
N GLN A 84 10.99 -0.58 3.80
CA GLN A 84 10.41 -1.72 3.11
C GLN A 84 8.90 -1.57 2.97
N PHE A 85 8.42 -1.78 1.75
CA PHE A 85 6.99 -1.90 1.45
C PHE A 85 6.56 -3.37 1.44
N LYS A 86 5.41 -3.65 2.04
CA LYS A 86 4.82 -4.99 2.06
C LYS A 86 3.30 -4.91 2.11
N ASP A 87 2.64 -5.82 1.39
CA ASP A 87 1.19 -5.97 1.50
C ASP A 87 0.86 -6.83 2.72
N THR A 88 -0.14 -6.41 3.49
CA THR A 88 -0.60 -7.11 4.70
C THR A 88 -2.12 -7.11 4.77
N LEU A 89 -2.69 -8.15 5.39
CA LEU A 89 -4.10 -8.22 5.73
C LEU A 89 -4.26 -7.86 7.21
N ILE A 90 -5.14 -6.91 7.52
CA ILE A 90 -5.46 -6.51 8.89
C ILE A 90 -6.93 -6.85 9.14
N ASN A 91 -7.19 -7.64 10.18
CA ASN A 91 -8.56 -7.96 10.57
C ASN A 91 -9.15 -6.79 11.35
N ILE A 92 -10.23 -6.21 10.83
CA ILE A 92 -10.93 -5.07 11.46
C ILE A 92 -12.38 -5.47 11.76
N GLY A 93 -12.90 -5.03 12.91
CA GLY A 93 -14.28 -5.25 13.36
C GLY A 93 -14.52 -6.62 14.02
N GLU A 94 -15.72 -6.78 14.62
CA GLU A 94 -16.08 -7.98 15.40
C GLU A 94 -16.16 -9.25 14.55
N LYS A 95 -16.48 -9.12 13.26
CA LYS A 95 -16.57 -10.24 12.31
C LYS A 95 -15.21 -10.68 11.76
N GLY A 96 -14.13 -9.97 12.07
CA GLY A 96 -12.78 -10.32 11.62
C GLY A 96 -12.57 -10.21 10.12
N GLU A 97 -13.13 -9.18 9.48
CA GLU A 97 -12.95 -8.97 8.04
C GLU A 97 -11.48 -8.60 7.76
N GLY A 98 -10.80 -9.43 6.96
CA GLY A 98 -9.43 -9.19 6.53
C GLY A 98 -9.35 -8.11 5.46
N ILE A 99 -8.89 -6.92 5.84
CA ILE A 99 -8.76 -5.78 4.94
C ILE A 99 -7.33 -5.71 4.41
N PRO A 100 -7.12 -5.56 3.08
CA PRO A 100 -5.80 -5.39 2.50
C PRO A 100 -5.25 -3.98 2.75
N PHE A 101 -4.04 -3.95 3.26
CA PHE A 101 -3.25 -2.75 3.50
C PHE A 101 -1.90 -2.85 2.80
N ARG A 102 -1.41 -1.72 2.31
CA ARG A 102 -0.01 -1.50 2.00
C ARG A 102 0.69 -0.98 3.25
N GLN A 103 1.78 -1.62 3.63
CA GLN A 103 2.56 -1.27 4.81
C GLN A 103 3.94 -0.76 4.41
N LEU A 104 4.37 0.33 5.03
CA LEU A 104 5.73 0.86 5.02
C LEU A 104 6.37 0.67 6.39
N LYS A 105 7.49 -0.05 6.45
CA LYS A 105 8.25 -0.31 7.68
C LYS A 105 9.64 0.30 7.58
N LEU A 106 10.06 1.04 8.61
CA LEU A 106 11.39 1.61 8.71
C LEU A 106 11.82 1.76 10.17
N SER A 107 13.13 1.89 10.41
CA SER A 107 13.67 2.37 11.68
C SER A 107 14.33 3.72 11.52
N GLU A 108 14.09 4.65 12.44
CA GLU A 108 14.75 5.96 12.47
C GLU A 108 15.23 6.29 13.89
N MET A 109 16.45 6.81 14.00
CA MET A 109 16.98 7.33 15.26
C MET A 109 16.52 8.77 15.49
N ILE A 110 15.79 9.01 16.58
CA ILE A 110 15.22 10.32 16.92
C ILE A 110 15.62 10.66 18.35
N LYS A 111 16.40 11.73 18.54
CA LYS A 111 16.86 12.22 19.86
C LYS A 111 17.60 11.16 20.71
N GLY A 112 18.37 10.28 20.08
CA GLY A 112 19.19 9.26 20.75
C GLY A 112 18.50 7.91 20.94
N GLU A 113 17.19 7.82 20.73
CA GLU A 113 16.42 6.57 20.78
C GLU A 113 16.13 6.06 19.37
N ASN A 114 16.15 4.74 19.17
CA ASN A 114 15.82 4.13 17.88
C ASN A 114 14.35 3.72 17.86
N TYR A 115 13.61 4.20 16.86
CA TYR A 115 12.18 3.95 16.71
C TYR A 115 11.92 3.09 15.49
N LEU A 116 11.12 2.04 15.67
CA LEU A 116 10.46 1.33 14.59
C LEU A 116 9.15 2.04 14.26
N ILE A 117 9.03 2.48 13.01
CA ILE A 117 7.84 3.16 12.49
C ILE A 117 7.20 2.24 11.46
N ILE A 118 5.90 1.99 11.63
CA ILE A 118 5.08 1.23 10.71
C ILE A 118 3.89 2.09 10.31
N LEU A 119 3.81 2.37 9.02
CA LEU A 119 2.72 3.11 8.38
C LEU A 119 1.91 2.17 7.51
N ARG A 120 0.59 2.31 7.53
CA ARG A 120 -0.32 1.43 6.80
C ARG A 120 -1.43 2.23 6.15
N ARG A 121 -1.66 1.95 4.87
CA ARG A 121 -2.76 2.53 4.09
C ARG A 121 -3.61 1.44 3.47
N SER A 122 -4.93 1.57 3.56
CA SER A 122 -5.85 0.60 2.98
C SER A 122 -5.73 0.62 1.46
N LEU A 123 -5.71 -0.56 0.84
CA LEU A 123 -5.75 -0.71 -0.63
C LEU A 123 -7.18 -0.68 -1.18
N ILE A 124 -8.17 -0.70 -0.30
CA ILE A 124 -9.58 -0.54 -0.64
C ILE A 124 -10.13 0.69 0.06
N GLU A 125 -10.88 1.48 -0.70
CA GLU A 125 -11.70 2.54 -0.13
C GLU A 125 -12.85 1.89 0.64
N ARG A 126 -12.98 2.21 1.92
CA ARG A 126 -14.23 2.04 2.64
C ARG A 126 -14.69 3.43 3.02
N GLU A 127 -15.99 3.70 2.84
CA GLU A 127 -16.65 4.74 3.60
C GLU A 127 -16.42 4.37 5.08
N ASP A 128 -15.62 5.19 5.77
CA ASP A 128 -15.48 5.11 7.22
C ASP A 128 -16.90 5.23 7.82
N LEU A 129 -17.49 4.13 8.29
CA LEU A 129 -18.76 4.13 9.04
C LEU A 129 -18.52 4.63 10.47
#